data_AF-A0A7Y7H9P0-F1
#
_entry.id   AF-A0A7Y7H9P0-F1
#
_cell.length_a   1.000
_cell.length_b   1.000
_cell.length_c   1.000
_cell.angle_alpha   90.00
_cell.angle_beta   90.00
_cell.angle_gamma   90.00
#
_symmetry.space_group_name_H-M   'P 1'
#
loop_
_entity.id
_entity.type
_entity.pdbx_description
1 polymer ?
#
loop_
_entity_poly.entity_id
_entity_poly.type
_entity_poly.pdbx_seq_one_letter_code
_entity_poly.pdbx_strand_id
1 'polypeptide(L)'
;MDQKIVTLIISIVAILATLTSSLVGHYFTAKARTSSFKQLLYGRQVDLLIRIMQKQGSFKIYASLLIPGEVDYREQARKDGVEILKEYSALSEEAAAIIPSELWGGIRDCCRSMSDLIEQFDRGELNSKDKLLPFTAINVKVGLMIRSFIGADKLSYESVALFETKKDLQRITKMEISSFVEMPSNKNASV
;
A
#
# COMPACT_ATOMS: atom_id res chain seq x y z
N MET A 1 -51.19 -39.40 5.43
CA MET A 1 -50.18 -38.86 6.38
C MET A 1 -50.76 -37.57 6.93
N ASP A 2 -50.88 -37.45 8.25
CA ASP A 2 -51.62 -36.36 8.89
C ASP A 2 -50.90 -35.01 8.69
N GLN A 3 -51.62 -34.01 8.17
CA GLN A 3 -51.06 -32.71 7.77
C GLN A 3 -50.38 -31.99 8.95
N LYS A 4 -50.83 -32.27 10.17
CA LYS A 4 -50.22 -31.79 11.42
C LYS A 4 -48.81 -32.36 11.66
N ILE A 5 -48.58 -33.63 11.29
CA ILE A 5 -47.28 -34.30 11.44
C ILE A 5 -46.27 -33.70 10.45
N VAL A 6 -46.70 -33.41 9.21
CA VAL A 6 -45.87 -32.76 8.19
C VAL A 6 -45.43 -31.36 8.65
N THR A 7 -46.37 -30.54 9.15
CA THR A 7 -46.07 -29.19 9.64
C THR A 7 -45.14 -29.20 10.86
N LEU A 8 -45.27 -30.19 11.75
CA LEU A 8 -44.38 -30.35 12.90
C LEU A 8 -42.94 -30.66 12.44
N ILE A 9 -42.77 -31.59 11.49
CA ILE A 9 -41.46 -31.97 10.96
C ILE A 9 -40.80 -30.77 10.28
N ILE A 10 -41.52 -30.02 9.44
CA ILE A 10 -40.99 -28.83 8.77
C ILE A 10 -40.55 -27.77 9.79
N SER A 11 -41.35 -27.55 10.84
CA SER A 11 -41.02 -26.59 11.90
C SER A 11 -39.75 -26.99 12.66
N ILE A 12 -39.59 -28.27 12.99
CA ILE A 12 -38.40 -28.79 13.68
C ILE A 12 -37.16 -28.63 12.81
N VAL A 13 -37.26 -28.98 11.53
CA VAL A 13 -36.15 -28.85 10.56
C VAL A 13 -35.76 -27.38 10.40
N ALA A 14 -36.73 -26.46 10.31
CA ALA A 14 -36.48 -25.04 10.21
C ALA A 14 -35.75 -24.50 11.45
N ILE A 15 -36.19 -24.88 12.66
CA ILE A 15 -35.55 -24.48 13.91
C ILE A 15 -34.11 -25.01 13.99
N LEU A 16 -33.90 -26.28 13.61
CA LEU A 16 -32.56 -26.87 13.58
C LEU A 16 -31.64 -26.17 12.57
N ALA A 17 -32.15 -25.82 11.39
CA ALA A 17 -31.39 -25.08 10.38
C ALA A 17 -31.03 -23.66 10.84
N THR A 18 -31.96 -22.96 11.49
CA THR A 18 -31.68 -21.63 12.06
C THR A 18 -30.66 -21.73 13.21
N LEU A 19 -30.77 -22.74 14.07
CA LEU A 19 -29.85 -22.95 15.19
C LEU A 19 -28.43 -23.24 14.69
N THR A 20 -28.27 -24.14 13.72
CA THR A 20 -26.95 -24.48 13.17
C THR A 20 -26.34 -23.29 12.42
N SER A 21 -27.11 -22.59 11.59
CA SER A 21 -26.63 -21.38 10.90
C SER A 21 -26.21 -20.28 11.90
N SER A 22 -26.97 -20.10 12.98
CA SER A 22 -26.66 -19.11 14.02
C SER A 22 -25.41 -19.50 14.83
N LEU A 23 -25.30 -20.77 15.23
CA LEU A 23 -24.10 -21.30 15.92
C LEU A 23 -22.84 -21.15 15.08
N VAL A 24 -22.93 -21.50 13.79
CA VAL A 24 -21.81 -21.35 12.85
C VAL A 24 -21.45 -19.88 12.67
N GLY A 25 -22.44 -19.01 12.48
CA GLY A 25 -22.24 -17.55 12.36
C GLY A 25 -21.59 -16.95 13.62
N HIS A 26 -22.05 -17.33 14.81
CA HIS A 26 -21.47 -16.90 16.08
C HIS A 26 -20.08 -17.46 16.30
N TYR A 27 -19.82 -18.73 15.98
CA TYR A 27 -18.50 -19.34 16.11
C TYR A 27 -17.48 -18.66 15.20
N PHE A 28 -17.80 -18.41 13.93
CA PHE A 28 -16.90 -17.70 13.02
C PHE A 28 -16.73 -16.23 13.41
N THR A 29 -17.79 -15.57 13.88
CA THR A 29 -17.69 -14.19 14.40
C THR A 29 -16.81 -14.13 15.65
N ALA A 30 -16.94 -15.09 16.57
CA ALA A 30 -16.12 -15.19 17.77
C ALA A 30 -14.65 -15.52 17.42
N LYS A 31 -14.42 -16.45 16.50
CA LYS A 31 -13.09 -16.83 16.01
C LYS A 31 -12.41 -15.71 15.23
N ALA A 32 -13.15 -14.93 14.43
CA ALA A 32 -12.61 -13.74 13.77
C ALA A 32 -12.20 -12.64 14.77
N ARG A 33 -12.79 -12.65 15.98
CA ARG A 33 -12.44 -11.71 17.07
C ARG A 33 -11.26 -12.18 17.93
N THR A 34 -10.77 -13.42 17.78
CA THR A 34 -9.63 -13.90 18.58
C THR A 34 -8.33 -13.20 18.17
N SER A 35 -7.46 -12.98 19.16
CA SER A 35 -6.16 -12.32 18.98
C SER A 35 -5.29 -13.00 17.92
N SER A 36 -5.35 -14.33 17.82
CA SER A 36 -4.59 -15.12 16.83
C SER A 36 -4.99 -14.83 15.38
N PHE A 37 -6.28 -14.65 15.09
CA PHE A 37 -6.75 -14.35 13.74
C PHE A 37 -6.41 -12.91 13.34
N LYS A 38 -6.49 -11.98 14.30
CA LYS A 38 -6.03 -10.59 14.12
C LYS A 38 -4.53 -10.53 13.86
N GLN A 39 -3.72 -11.32 14.57
CA GLN A 39 -2.28 -11.43 14.33
C GLN A 39 -1.96 -12.03 12.95
N LEU A 40 -2.68 -13.07 12.53
CA LEU A 40 -2.51 -13.66 11.20
C LEU A 40 -2.86 -12.68 10.08
N LEU A 41 -3.99 -11.98 10.22
CA LEU A 41 -4.42 -10.93 9.29
C LEU A 41 -3.40 -9.79 9.24
N TYR A 42 -2.93 -9.34 10.40
CA TYR A 42 -1.89 -8.30 10.49
C TYR A 42 -0.58 -8.75 9.83
N GLY A 43 -0.14 -9.99 10.06
CA GLY A 43 1.05 -10.54 9.40
C GLY A 43 0.93 -10.57 7.88
N ARG A 44 -0.24 -10.96 7.35
CA ARG A 44 -0.55 -10.91 5.91
C ARG A 44 -0.53 -9.48 5.37
N GLN A 45 -1.13 -8.53 6.10
CA GLN A 45 -1.12 -7.11 5.73
C GLN A 45 0.32 -6.58 5.66
N VAL A 46 1.16 -6.88 6.66
CA VAL A 46 2.57 -6.44 6.70
C VAL A 46 3.37 -7.03 5.54
N ASP A 47 3.26 -8.34 5.28
CA ASP A 47 3.97 -8.99 4.16
C ASP A 47 3.56 -8.39 2.81
N LEU A 48 2.27 -8.17 2.60
CA LEU A 48 1.75 -7.54 1.38
C LEU A 48 2.30 -6.12 1.20
N LEU A 49 2.30 -5.31 2.26
CA LEU A 49 2.82 -3.95 2.22
C LEU A 49 4.33 -3.90 1.97
N ILE A 50 5.11 -4.85 2.49
CA ILE A 50 6.54 -4.97 2.21
C ILE A 50 6.77 -5.26 0.72
N ARG A 51 6.02 -6.20 0.13
CA ARG A 51 6.12 -6.51 -1.31
C ARG A 51 5.76 -5.30 -2.17
N ILE A 52 4.71 -4.56 -1.79
CA ILE A 52 4.31 -3.31 -2.45
C ILE A 52 5.44 -2.28 -2.38
N MET A 53 6.05 -2.08 -1.21
CA MET A 53 7.20 -1.17 -1.05
C MET A 53 8.40 -1.59 -1.90
N GLN A 54 8.70 -2.88 -2.00
CA GLN A 54 9.79 -3.39 -2.83
C GLN A 54 9.55 -3.07 -4.30
N LYS A 55 8.37 -3.38 -4.83
CA LYS A 55 8.02 -3.10 -6.23
C LYS A 55 8.00 -1.59 -6.52
N GLN A 56 7.51 -0.79 -5.56
CA GLN A 56 7.58 0.66 -5.63
C GLN A 56 9.03 1.20 -5.68
N GLY A 57 9.94 0.61 -4.91
CA GLY A 57 11.37 0.92 -4.94
C GLY A 57 12.02 0.55 -6.28
N SER A 58 11.74 -0.65 -6.80
CA SER A 58 12.22 -1.11 -8.11
C SER A 58 11.73 -0.22 -9.24
N PHE A 59 10.44 0.13 -9.26
CA PHE A 59 9.89 1.03 -10.27
C PHE A 59 10.58 2.40 -10.27
N LYS A 60 10.87 2.95 -9.08
CA LYS A 60 11.56 4.24 -8.96
C LYS A 60 12.93 4.23 -9.62
N ILE A 61 13.66 3.11 -9.55
CA ILE A 61 14.95 2.95 -10.24
C ILE A 61 14.75 3.06 -11.75
N TYR A 62 13.81 2.30 -12.31
CA TYR A 62 13.51 2.35 -13.74
C TYR A 62 12.99 3.71 -14.20
N ALA A 63 12.10 4.35 -13.43
CA ALA A 63 11.60 5.69 -13.71
C ALA A 63 12.72 6.73 -13.82
N SER A 64 13.80 6.58 -13.04
CA SER A 64 14.96 7.47 -13.11
C SER A 64 15.76 7.33 -14.41
N LEU A 65 15.71 6.15 -15.04
CA LEU A 65 16.37 5.83 -16.31
C LEU A 65 15.55 6.24 -17.54
N LEU A 66 14.25 6.55 -17.38
CA LEU A 66 13.39 7.01 -18.48
C LEU A 66 13.68 8.46 -18.92
N ILE A 67 14.39 9.24 -18.11
CA ILE A 67 14.68 10.66 -18.38
C ILE A 67 15.68 10.80 -19.54
N PRO A 68 15.58 11.86 -20.37
CA PRO A 68 16.55 12.14 -21.41
C PRO A 68 17.97 12.39 -20.88
N GLY A 69 18.84 11.38 -20.96
CA GLY A 69 20.29 11.49 -20.70
C GLY A 69 21.09 10.35 -21.33
N GLU A 70 20.73 9.11 -21.02
CA GLU A 70 21.40 7.90 -21.56
C GLU A 70 20.41 7.16 -22.45
N VAL A 71 20.68 7.00 -23.74
CA VAL A 71 19.72 6.42 -24.72
C VAL A 71 19.68 4.89 -24.62
N ASP A 72 20.81 4.27 -24.26
CA ASP A 72 21.03 2.83 -24.43
C ASP A 72 20.16 1.93 -23.53
N TYR A 73 19.67 2.45 -22.40
CA TYR A 73 18.93 1.66 -21.42
C TYR A 73 17.46 2.02 -21.26
N ARG A 74 16.93 3.01 -21.99
CA ARG A 74 15.56 3.52 -21.75
C ARG A 74 14.47 2.53 -22.12
N GLU A 75 14.59 1.91 -23.29
CA GLU A 75 13.58 0.96 -23.74
C GLU A 75 13.57 -0.29 -22.86
N GLN A 76 14.74 -0.70 -22.35
CA GLN A 76 14.82 -1.78 -21.37
C GLN A 76 14.17 -1.36 -20.05
N ALA A 77 14.52 -0.18 -19.52
CA ALA A 77 13.93 0.35 -18.30
C ALA A 77 12.41 0.52 -18.40
N ARG A 78 11.90 0.89 -19.58
CA ARG A 78 10.46 0.95 -19.87
C ARG A 78 9.83 -0.44 -19.80
N LYS A 79 10.40 -1.44 -20.47
CA LYS A 79 9.90 -2.83 -20.44
C LYS A 79 9.88 -3.39 -19.02
N ASP A 80 10.98 -3.23 -18.29
CA ASP A 80 11.09 -3.68 -16.91
C ASP A 80 10.12 -2.92 -16.00
N GLY A 81 9.97 -1.61 -16.20
CA GLY A 81 8.99 -0.78 -15.50
C GLY A 81 7.54 -1.22 -15.73
N VAL A 82 7.20 -1.64 -16.95
CA VAL A 82 5.87 -2.19 -17.30
C VAL A 82 5.63 -3.53 -16.60
N GLU A 83 6.64 -4.39 -16.52
CA GLU A 83 6.56 -5.66 -15.78
C GLU A 83 6.29 -5.41 -14.29
N ILE A 84 7.07 -4.52 -13.67
CA ILE A 84 6.87 -4.11 -12.28
C ILE A 84 5.47 -3.50 -12.08
N LEU A 85 4.98 -2.68 -13.01
CA LEU A 85 3.64 -2.10 -12.92
C LEU A 85 2.55 -3.17 -12.90
N LYS A 86 2.67 -4.22 -13.73
CA LYS A 86 1.71 -5.34 -13.73
C LYS A 86 1.69 -6.07 -12.38
N GLU A 87 2.87 -6.38 -11.85
CA GLU A 87 2.99 -7.01 -10.53
C GLU A 87 2.45 -6.11 -9.41
N TYR A 88 2.75 -4.81 -9.47
CA TYR A 88 2.25 -3.83 -8.51
C TYR A 88 0.72 -3.72 -8.55
N SER A 89 0.12 -3.73 -9.75
CA SER A 89 -1.33 -3.72 -9.94
C SER A 89 -1.98 -4.93 -9.28
N ALA A 90 -1.42 -6.13 -9.46
CA ALA A 90 -1.93 -7.35 -8.83
C ALA A 90 -1.85 -7.26 -7.29
N LEU A 91 -0.75 -6.74 -6.74
CA LEU A 91 -0.61 -6.53 -5.29
C LEU A 91 -1.59 -5.46 -4.77
N SER A 92 -1.87 -4.42 -5.56
CA SER A 92 -2.82 -3.36 -5.24
C SER A 92 -4.26 -3.89 -5.16
N GLU A 93 -4.63 -4.82 -6.04
CA GLU A 93 -5.91 -5.52 -5.99
C GLU A 93 -6.04 -6.41 -4.74
N GLU A 94 -4.99 -7.17 -4.41
CA GLU A 94 -4.96 -7.95 -3.16
C GLU A 94 -5.06 -7.03 -1.94
N ALA A 95 -4.40 -5.87 -1.99
CA ALA A 95 -4.43 -4.88 -0.91
C ALA A 95 -5.82 -4.30 -0.68
N ALA A 96 -6.63 -4.16 -1.73
CA ALA A 96 -8.01 -3.67 -1.62
C ALA A 96 -8.87 -4.51 -0.67
N ALA A 97 -8.57 -5.80 -0.53
CA ALA A 97 -9.35 -6.73 0.29
C ALA A 97 -9.02 -6.65 1.79
N ILE A 98 -7.77 -6.33 2.15
CA ILE A 98 -7.28 -6.48 3.53
C ILE A 98 -6.67 -5.21 4.12
N ILE A 99 -6.33 -4.20 3.34
CA ILE A 99 -5.68 -2.96 3.81
C ILE A 99 -6.72 -1.86 4.08
N PRO A 100 -6.53 -0.97 5.07
CA PRO A 100 -7.41 0.17 5.27
C PRO A 100 -7.55 1.04 4.02
N SER A 101 -8.75 1.56 3.80
CA SER A 101 -9.14 2.32 2.61
C SER A 101 -8.23 3.51 2.31
N GLU A 102 -7.74 4.20 3.34
CA GLU A 102 -6.87 5.36 3.24
C GLU A 102 -5.50 4.97 2.67
N LEU A 103 -4.93 3.88 3.20
CA LEU A 103 -3.63 3.36 2.73
C LEU A 103 -3.75 2.74 1.34
N TRP A 104 -4.84 2.00 1.09
CA TRP A 104 -5.13 1.50 -0.25
C TRP A 104 -5.32 2.64 -1.26
N GLY A 105 -6.00 3.72 -0.89
CA GLY A 105 -6.15 4.90 -1.74
C GLY A 105 -4.79 5.47 -2.18
N GLY A 106 -3.84 5.56 -1.25
CA GLY A 106 -2.47 5.96 -1.56
C GLY A 106 -1.75 5.00 -2.51
N ILE A 107 -1.83 3.69 -2.26
CA ILE A 107 -1.24 2.65 -3.13
C ILE A 107 -1.80 2.74 -4.54
N ARG A 108 -3.12 2.90 -4.68
CA ARG A 108 -3.79 3.07 -5.98
C ARG A 108 -3.33 4.33 -6.70
N ASP A 109 -3.19 5.45 -5.99
CA ASP A 109 -2.70 6.70 -6.57
C ASP A 109 -1.23 6.56 -7.03
N CYS A 110 -0.42 5.78 -6.30
CA CYS A 110 0.94 5.43 -6.73
C CYS A 110 0.94 4.58 -8.00
N CYS A 111 0.09 3.54 -8.08
CA CYS A 111 -0.09 2.71 -9.27
C CYS A 111 -0.46 3.55 -10.50
N ARG A 112 -1.40 4.50 -10.34
CA ARG A 112 -1.77 5.44 -11.41
C ARG A 112 -0.59 6.30 -11.85
N SER A 113 0.13 6.87 -10.89
CA SER A 113 1.31 7.69 -11.19
C SER A 113 2.43 6.89 -11.89
N MET A 114 2.59 5.60 -11.60
CA MET A 114 3.51 4.72 -12.34
C MET A 114 3.06 4.54 -13.80
N SER A 115 1.77 4.28 -14.01
CA SER A 115 1.18 4.17 -15.35
C SER A 115 1.34 5.47 -16.15
N ASP A 116 1.04 6.61 -15.53
CA ASP A 116 1.15 7.93 -16.16
C ASP A 116 2.59 8.23 -16.59
N LEU A 117 3.59 7.78 -15.83
CA LEU A 117 5.00 7.96 -16.19
C LEU A 117 5.40 7.15 -17.43
N ILE A 118 4.95 5.89 -17.52
CA ILE A 118 5.20 5.05 -18.70
C ILE A 118 4.49 5.65 -19.92
N GLU A 119 3.25 6.10 -19.74
CA GLU A 119 2.49 6.71 -20.83
C GLU A 119 3.13 8.03 -21.32
N GLN A 120 3.59 8.88 -20.39
CA GLN A 120 4.34 10.09 -20.74
C GLN A 120 5.64 9.78 -21.49
N PHE A 121 6.33 8.69 -21.13
CA PHE A 121 7.49 8.22 -21.88
C PHE A 121 7.10 7.79 -23.30
N ASP A 122 6.05 6.97 -23.45
CA ASP A 122 5.56 6.46 -24.72
C ASP A 122 5.12 7.59 -25.67
N ARG A 123 4.60 8.69 -25.12
CA ARG A 123 4.22 9.89 -25.86
C ARG A 123 5.38 10.86 -26.14
N GLY A 124 6.58 10.60 -25.59
CA GLY A 124 7.73 11.50 -25.70
C GLY A 124 7.61 12.78 -24.87
N GLU A 125 6.69 12.84 -23.92
CA GLU A 125 6.42 14.00 -23.05
C GLU A 125 7.32 14.03 -21.80
N LEU A 126 8.01 12.92 -21.52
CA LEU A 126 8.94 12.80 -20.39
C LEU A 126 10.30 13.44 -20.73
N ASN A 127 10.36 14.77 -20.65
CA ASN A 127 11.51 15.56 -21.13
C ASN A 127 12.41 16.15 -20.03
N SER A 128 11.99 16.11 -18.76
CA SER A 128 12.74 16.67 -17.62
C SER A 128 12.60 15.79 -16.37
N LYS A 129 13.58 15.88 -15.47
CA LYS A 129 13.51 15.30 -14.12
C LYS A 129 12.34 15.83 -13.31
N ASP A 130 11.88 17.06 -13.59
CA ASP A 130 10.75 17.66 -12.89
C ASP A 130 9.45 16.88 -13.09
N LYS A 131 9.33 16.16 -14.21
CA LYS A 131 8.19 15.27 -14.49
C LYS A 131 8.14 14.06 -13.56
N LEU A 132 9.24 13.72 -12.88
CA LEU A 132 9.27 12.67 -11.85
C LEU A 132 8.86 13.17 -10.46
N LEU A 133 8.76 14.49 -10.23
CA LEU A 133 8.43 15.03 -8.92
C LEU A 133 7.06 14.56 -8.40
N PRO A 134 5.97 14.57 -9.21
CA PRO A 134 4.66 14.08 -8.75
C PRO A 134 4.71 12.61 -8.29
N PHE A 135 5.36 11.76 -9.10
CA PHE A 135 5.56 10.35 -8.74
C PHE A 135 6.39 10.21 -7.46
N THR A 136 7.48 10.96 -7.35
CA THR A 136 8.37 10.92 -6.18
C THR A 136 7.62 11.34 -4.90
N ALA A 137 6.78 12.38 -4.98
CA ALA A 137 5.98 12.84 -3.86
C ALA A 137 4.95 11.78 -3.42
N ILE A 138 4.23 11.18 -4.36
CA ILE A 138 3.28 10.10 -4.08
C ILE A 138 3.99 8.87 -3.49
N ASN A 139 5.12 8.49 -4.08
CA ASN A 139 5.97 7.39 -3.63
C ASN A 139 6.39 7.59 -2.16
N VAL A 140 6.94 8.75 -1.82
CA VAL A 140 7.33 9.07 -0.45
C VAL A 140 6.14 9.05 0.51
N LYS A 141 5.01 9.66 0.12
CA LYS A 141 3.78 9.68 0.92
C LYS A 141 3.32 8.25 1.24
N VAL A 142 3.21 7.38 0.24
CA VAL A 142 2.79 5.98 0.43
C VAL A 142 3.80 5.24 1.30
N GLY A 143 5.10 5.42 1.08
CA GLY A 143 6.14 4.79 1.90
C GLY A 143 6.03 5.19 3.39
N LEU A 144 5.73 6.46 3.68
CA LEU A 144 5.49 6.93 5.04
C LEU A 144 4.21 6.34 5.65
N MET A 145 3.11 6.28 4.88
CA MET A 145 1.87 5.66 5.35
C MET A 145 2.06 4.17 5.67
N ILE A 146 2.81 3.45 4.84
CA ILE A 146 3.15 2.03 5.07
C ILE A 146 4.00 1.88 6.33
N ARG A 147 5.06 2.68 6.49
CA ARG A 147 5.90 2.67 7.71
C ARG A 147 5.09 2.93 8.98
N SER A 148 4.19 3.92 8.93
CA SER A 148 3.33 4.26 10.04
C SER A 148 2.38 3.11 10.39
N PHE A 149 1.79 2.46 9.37
CA PHE A 149 0.89 1.32 9.55
C PHE A 149 1.59 0.10 10.16
N ILE A 150 2.79 -0.24 9.69
CA ILE A 150 3.58 -1.36 10.23
C ILE A 150 4.03 -1.08 11.68
N GLY A 151 3.93 0.18 12.13
CA GLY A 151 4.40 0.60 13.44
C GLY A 151 5.92 0.74 13.51
N ALA A 152 6.60 0.77 12.35
CA ALA A 152 8.04 0.99 12.27
C ALA A 152 8.44 2.31 12.94
N ASP A 153 7.58 3.33 12.91
CA ASP A 153 7.88 4.62 13.55
C ASP A 153 7.69 4.57 15.08
N LYS A 154 6.79 3.73 15.60
CA LYS A 154 6.62 3.52 17.06
C LYS A 154 7.73 2.65 17.61
N LEU A 155 8.05 1.56 16.91
CA LEU A 155 9.23 0.74 17.17
C LEU A 155 10.51 1.55 17.04
N SER A 156 10.60 2.47 16.08
CA SER A 156 11.72 3.39 15.96
C SER A 156 11.73 4.42 17.07
N TYR A 157 10.61 4.83 17.66
CA TYR A 157 10.61 5.74 18.81
C TYR A 157 11.09 5.04 20.08
N GLU A 158 10.69 3.78 20.29
CA GLU A 158 11.18 2.92 21.37
C GLU A 158 12.63 2.48 21.14
N SER A 159 13.03 2.23 19.88
CA SER A 159 14.41 1.93 19.50
C SER A 159 15.30 3.17 19.51
N VAL A 160 14.78 4.36 19.19
CA VAL A 160 15.49 5.64 19.35
C VAL A 160 15.53 6.03 20.82
N ALA A 161 14.61 5.59 21.68
CA ALA A 161 14.78 5.72 23.12
C ALA A 161 15.95 4.84 23.65
N LEU A 162 16.42 3.86 22.87
CA LEU A 162 17.68 3.13 23.09
C LEU A 162 18.91 3.85 22.48
N PHE A 163 18.74 4.97 21.78
CA PHE A 163 19.82 5.80 21.22
C PHE A 163 19.79 7.24 21.78
N GLU A 164 20.95 7.77 22.13
CA GLU A 164 21.12 8.88 23.08
C GLU A 164 20.48 10.25 22.72
N THR A 165 19.98 10.54 21.51
CA THR A 165 19.47 11.89 21.20
C THR A 165 18.23 11.98 20.29
N LYS A 166 17.16 12.57 20.87
CA LYS A 166 15.77 12.73 20.38
C LYS A 166 15.56 13.91 19.40
N LYS A 167 16.61 14.67 19.08
CA LYS A 167 16.50 16.00 18.43
C LYS A 167 16.27 15.97 16.92
N ASP A 168 16.71 14.92 16.21
CA ASP A 168 16.65 14.89 14.74
C ASP A 168 15.30 14.41 14.21
N LEU A 169 14.61 13.54 14.96
CA LEU A 169 13.33 12.96 14.56
C LEU A 169 12.19 14.01 14.56
N GLN A 170 12.19 14.93 15.53
CA GLN A 170 11.15 15.96 15.66
C GLN A 170 11.17 17.00 14.53
N ARG A 171 12.29 17.12 13.81
CA ARG A 171 12.43 18.06 12.68
C ARG A 171 11.71 17.55 11.43
N ILE A 172 11.66 16.23 11.24
CA ILE A 172 11.05 15.59 10.07
C ILE A 172 9.52 15.54 10.20
N THR A 173 9.00 15.37 11.43
CA THR A 173 7.55 15.22 11.68
C THR A 173 6.75 16.52 11.53
N LYS A 174 7.40 17.69 11.50
CA LYS A 174 6.76 19.01 11.39
C LYS A 174 6.82 19.62 9.99
N MET A 175 7.36 18.92 9.00
CA MET A 175 7.45 19.43 7.63
C MET A 175 6.12 19.24 6.88
N GLU A 176 5.55 20.34 6.39
CA GLU A 176 4.39 20.32 5.50
C GLU A 176 4.75 19.73 4.13
N ILE A 177 3.77 19.17 3.43
CA ILE A 177 3.97 18.51 2.12
C ILE A 177 4.59 19.47 1.09
N SER A 178 4.27 20.77 1.16
CA SER A 178 4.89 21.85 0.36
C SER A 178 6.41 21.95 0.58
N SER A 179 6.89 21.66 1.78
CA SER A 179 8.32 21.75 2.14
C SER A 179 9.19 20.70 1.42
N PHE A 180 8.61 19.57 1.00
CA PHE A 180 9.33 18.54 0.24
C PHE A 180 9.46 18.89 -1.25
N VAL A 181 8.62 19.80 -1.74
CA VAL A 181 8.66 20.32 -3.13
C VAL A 181 9.69 21.44 -3.27
N GLU A 182 9.98 22.20 -2.20
CA GLU A 182 10.93 23.32 -2.20
C GLU A 182 12.40 22.90 -2.03
N MET A 183 12.67 21.77 -1.37
CA MET A 183 14.04 21.25 -1.12
C MET A 183 14.94 21.06 -2.36
N PRO A 184 14.44 20.67 -3.55
CA PRO A 184 15.26 20.59 -4.76
C PRO A 184 15.52 21.95 -5.42
N SER A 185 14.70 22.98 -5.14
CA SER A 185 14.78 24.28 -5.83
C SER A 185 15.88 25.20 -5.31
N ASN A 186 16.39 24.95 -4.09
CA ASN A 186 17.30 25.86 -3.40
C ASN A 186 18.80 25.58 -3.67
N LYS A 187 19.14 24.79 -4.70
CA LYS A 187 20.54 24.56 -5.10
C LYS A 187 21.13 25.63 -6.03
N ASN A 188 20.37 26.67 -6.39
CA ASN A 188 20.84 27.77 -7.25
C ASN A 188 20.97 29.13 -6.54
N ALA A 189 20.96 29.17 -5.21
CA ALA A 189 21.12 30.43 -4.46
C ALA A 189 22.28 30.33 -3.44
N SER A 190 23.51 30.25 -3.94
CA SER A 190 24.72 30.74 -3.25
C SER A 190 25.93 30.64 -4.17
N VAL A 191 26.21 31.73 -4.90
CA VAL A 191 27.58 32.18 -5.20
C VAL A 191 28.01 33.08 -4.05
#